data_AF-A0A8J5N4D2-F1
#
_entry.id   AF-A0A8J5N4D2-F1
#
_cell.length_a   1.000
_cell.length_b   1.000
_cell.length_c   1.000
_cell.angle_alpha   90.00
_cell.angle_beta   90.00
_cell.angle_gamma   90.00
#
_symmetry.space_group_name_H-M   'P 1'
#
loop_
_entity.id
_entity.type
_entity.pdbx_description
1 polymer ?
#
loop_
_entity_poly.entity_id
_entity_poly.type
_entity_poly.pdbx_seq_one_letter_code
_entity_poly.pdbx_strand_id
1 'polypeptide(L)'
;MTHQDGYNLVMVYEGAVDTLGHTYGPRSPQVAAAVREVDLGLQNLWNLEARGIMDTTNVVVVSDHGMADMGVKDVEVVELGPCLQQQEVEYVVESGSYVNIRPFPGCTQQVAESVRRCPGVGEKVVVYTKETLPERYHYKANRLIYQVTVIAEPGYFINVEWEGRILASDKMYKDFASGVEVGSLEQVDVYGLLCRALTSLPP
;
A
#
# COMPACT_ATOMS: atom_id res chain seq x y z
N MET A 1 -20.30 9.16 28.18
CA MET A 1 -19.38 9.06 29.33
C MET A 1 -18.29 10.09 29.13
N THR A 2 -17.91 10.84 30.15
CA THR A 2 -16.71 11.69 30.12
C THR A 2 -15.55 10.86 30.64
N HIS A 3 -14.60 10.50 29.78
CA HIS A 3 -13.39 9.79 30.21
C HIS A 3 -12.58 10.69 31.14
N GLN A 4 -12.39 10.24 32.38
CA GLN A 4 -11.47 10.87 33.34
C GLN A 4 -10.07 10.22 33.27
N ASP A 5 -9.99 9.02 32.70
CA ASP A 5 -8.77 8.30 32.36
C ASP A 5 -8.30 8.70 30.95
N GLY A 6 -7.02 9.01 30.78
CA GLY A 6 -6.47 9.46 29.51
C GLY A 6 -6.28 8.35 28.47
N TYR A 7 -6.02 8.72 27.21
CA TYR A 7 -5.74 7.77 26.14
C TYR A 7 -4.28 7.30 26.16
N ASN A 8 -4.04 5.98 26.30
CA ASN A 8 -2.69 5.39 26.23
C ASN A 8 -2.16 5.23 24.79
N LEU A 9 -3.05 5.28 23.78
CA LEU A 9 -2.72 5.27 22.36
C LEU A 9 -3.61 6.28 21.64
N VAL A 10 -3.00 7.11 20.80
CA VAL A 10 -3.70 7.99 19.85
C VAL A 10 -3.09 7.75 18.48
N MET A 11 -3.95 7.44 17.49
CA MET A 11 -3.54 7.29 16.09
C MET A 11 -4.15 8.43 15.28
N VAL A 12 -3.34 9.05 14.42
CA VAL A 12 -3.74 10.10 13.49
C VAL A 12 -3.33 9.66 12.10
N TYR A 13 -4.19 9.90 11.11
CA TYR A 13 -3.93 9.62 9.70
C TYR A 13 -4.05 10.91 8.89
N GLU A 14 -3.14 11.09 7.95
CA GLU A 14 -3.12 12.16 6.96
C GLU A 14 -2.97 11.50 5.58
N GLY A 15 -3.65 12.00 4.55
CA GLY A 15 -3.66 11.43 3.21
C GLY A 15 -3.54 12.45 2.07
N ALA A 16 -3.33 13.74 2.36
CA ALA A 16 -3.14 14.78 1.36
C ALA A 16 -1.80 14.61 0.61
N VAL A 17 -0.73 14.18 1.29
CA VAL A 17 0.56 13.88 0.63
C VAL A 17 0.40 12.79 -0.44
N ASP A 18 -0.33 11.72 -0.11
CA ASP A 18 -0.66 10.63 -1.04
C ASP A 18 -1.60 11.11 -2.17
N THR A 19 -2.74 11.72 -1.82
CA THR A 19 -3.74 12.23 -2.77
C THR A 19 -3.12 13.18 -3.80
N LEU A 20 -2.24 14.08 -3.36
CA LEU A 20 -1.53 15.03 -4.23
C LEU A 20 -0.36 14.38 -4.98
N GLY A 21 0.24 13.33 -4.42
CA GLY A 21 1.20 12.46 -5.12
C GLY A 21 0.58 11.75 -6.31
N HIS A 22 -0.59 11.14 -6.12
CA HIS A 22 -1.40 10.58 -7.20
C HIS A 22 -1.88 11.64 -8.21
N THR A 23 -2.33 12.81 -7.75
CA THR A 23 -2.93 13.84 -8.62
C THR A 23 -1.90 14.62 -9.46
N TYR A 24 -0.71 14.88 -8.91
CA TYR A 24 0.29 15.78 -9.53
C TYR A 24 1.68 15.17 -9.72
N GLY A 25 1.90 13.94 -9.26
CA GLY A 25 3.21 13.29 -9.22
C GLY A 25 4.02 13.62 -7.96
N PRO A 26 4.88 12.71 -7.48
CA PRO A 26 5.59 12.84 -6.19
C PRO A 26 6.62 13.97 -6.15
N ARG A 27 7.02 14.52 -7.31
CA ARG A 27 7.99 15.62 -7.43
C ARG A 27 7.32 17.00 -7.62
N SER A 28 6.00 17.08 -7.47
CA SER A 28 5.22 18.29 -7.71
C SER A 28 5.38 19.34 -6.58
N PRO A 29 5.20 20.64 -6.88
CA PRO A 29 5.15 21.67 -5.85
C PRO A 29 3.95 21.51 -4.90
N GLN A 30 2.88 20.82 -5.33
CA GLN A 30 1.74 20.44 -4.51
C GLN A 30 2.13 19.44 -3.40
N VAL A 31 2.84 18.37 -3.74
CA VAL A 31 3.38 17.42 -2.75
C VAL A 31 4.38 18.13 -1.83
N ALA A 32 5.26 18.97 -2.38
CA ALA A 32 6.21 19.75 -1.59
C ALA A 32 5.56 20.81 -0.68
N ALA A 33 4.30 21.19 -0.93
CA ALA A 33 3.49 22.00 -0.01
C ALA A 33 2.82 21.12 1.07
N ALA A 34 2.18 20.01 0.68
CA ALA A 34 1.54 19.09 1.61
C ALA A 34 2.50 18.53 2.67
N VAL A 35 3.71 18.16 2.28
CA VAL A 35 4.76 17.72 3.22
C VAL A 35 5.13 18.81 4.24
N ARG A 36 5.03 20.10 3.89
CA ARG A 36 5.24 21.21 4.85
C ARG A 36 4.06 21.38 5.79
N GLU A 37 2.83 21.16 5.34
CA GLU A 37 1.65 21.19 6.23
C GLU A 37 1.70 20.02 7.23
N VAL A 38 2.16 18.83 6.81
CA VAL A 38 2.44 17.70 7.71
C VAL A 38 3.55 18.05 8.71
N ASP A 39 4.66 18.62 8.24
CA ASP A 39 5.77 19.05 9.10
C ASP A 39 5.33 20.11 10.12
N LEU A 40 4.55 21.12 9.71
CA LEU A 40 3.94 22.11 10.61
C LEU A 40 2.95 21.45 11.59
N GLY A 41 2.21 20.42 11.17
CA GLY A 41 1.38 19.61 12.06
C GLY A 41 2.20 18.88 13.13
N LEU A 42 3.35 18.32 12.76
CA LEU A 42 4.28 17.67 13.68
C LEU A 42 5.01 18.67 14.59
N GLN A 43 5.41 19.85 14.09
CA GLN A 43 5.91 20.96 14.94
C GLN A 43 4.86 21.37 15.98
N ASN A 44 3.59 21.45 15.58
CA ASN A 44 2.49 21.73 16.51
C ASN A 44 2.28 20.62 17.56
N LEU A 45 2.51 19.35 17.18
CA LEU A 45 2.54 18.22 18.10
C LEU A 45 3.71 18.33 19.09
N TRP A 46 4.93 18.64 18.62
CA TRP A 46 6.16 18.76 19.43
C TRP A 46 6.12 19.83 20.54
N ASN A 47 5.07 20.66 20.60
CA ASN A 47 4.70 21.41 21.82
C ASN A 47 4.31 20.50 23.02
N LEU A 48 4.60 19.19 23.00
CA LEU A 48 4.55 18.29 24.15
C LEU A 48 5.41 18.79 25.33
N GLU A 49 6.54 19.45 25.04
CA GLU A 49 7.42 20.05 26.06
C GLU A 49 6.67 21.15 26.83
N ALA A 50 6.04 22.10 26.13
CA ALA A 50 5.19 23.14 26.70
C ALA A 50 3.92 22.61 27.41
N ARG A 51 3.61 21.31 27.25
CA ARG A 51 2.52 20.59 27.92
C ARG A 51 3.01 19.67 29.06
N GLY A 52 4.32 19.56 29.28
CA GLY A 52 4.91 18.73 30.33
C GLY A 52 4.79 17.22 30.10
N ILE A 53 4.58 16.76 28.86
CA ILE A 53 4.35 15.34 28.52
C ILE A 53 5.35 14.77 27.52
N MET A 54 6.40 15.51 27.16
CA MET A 54 7.43 15.06 26.22
C MET A 54 8.12 13.78 26.70
N ASP A 55 8.54 13.74 27.98
CA ASP A 55 9.24 12.59 28.57
C ASP A 55 8.35 11.35 28.79
N THR A 56 7.04 11.49 28.62
CA THR A 56 6.04 10.42 28.84
C THR A 56 5.30 10.00 27.57
N THR A 57 5.65 10.55 26.41
CA THR A 57 4.94 10.33 25.14
C THR A 57 5.89 9.84 24.04
N ASN A 58 5.73 8.59 23.62
CA ASN A 58 6.37 8.09 22.41
C ASN A 58 5.64 8.64 21.17
N VAL A 59 6.37 9.22 20.22
CA VAL A 59 5.81 9.70 18.93
C VAL A 59 6.36 8.84 17.80
N VAL A 60 5.46 8.18 17.07
CA VAL A 60 5.75 7.36 15.90
C VAL A 60 5.21 8.05 14.65
N VAL A 61 6.09 8.30 13.68
CA VAL A 61 5.72 8.82 12.36
C VAL A 61 6.11 7.78 11.30
N VAL A 62 5.20 7.55 10.35
CA VAL A 62 5.29 6.48 9.33
C VAL A 62 4.55 6.81 8.05
N SER A 63 4.90 6.07 7.01
CA SER A 63 4.11 5.91 5.80
C SER A 63 3.80 4.43 5.58
N ASP A 64 2.72 4.19 4.86
CA ASP A 64 2.19 2.91 4.42
C ASP A 64 2.81 2.43 3.10
N HIS A 65 3.11 3.35 2.20
CA HIS A 65 3.90 3.10 0.99
C HIS A 65 4.72 4.33 0.59
N GLY A 66 5.54 4.17 -0.43
CA GLY A 66 6.11 5.28 -1.19
C GLY A 66 5.19 5.70 -2.34
N MET A 67 5.70 6.58 -3.21
CA MET A 67 5.01 6.98 -4.44
C MET A 67 6.00 6.97 -5.61
N ALA A 68 5.64 6.31 -6.70
CA ALA A 68 6.41 6.30 -7.94
C ALA A 68 6.02 7.49 -8.84
N ASP A 69 6.97 8.02 -9.60
CA ASP A 69 6.65 8.99 -10.67
C ASP A 69 6.34 8.21 -11.95
N MET A 70 5.07 8.19 -12.34
CA MET A 70 4.60 7.48 -13.53
C MET A 70 4.72 8.32 -14.81
N GLY A 71 5.00 9.62 -14.71
CA GLY A 71 5.04 10.54 -15.85
C GLY A 71 3.66 10.80 -16.46
N VAL A 72 3.03 11.95 -16.12
CA VAL A 72 1.63 12.33 -16.44
C VAL A 72 1.28 12.41 -17.95
N LYS A 73 2.20 12.05 -18.85
CA LYS A 73 2.01 12.00 -20.31
C LYS A 73 2.45 10.70 -20.98
N ASP A 74 3.27 9.90 -20.29
CA ASP A 74 4.06 8.81 -20.88
C ASP A 74 3.89 7.49 -20.10
N VAL A 75 2.85 7.39 -19.26
CA VAL A 75 2.47 6.14 -18.58
C VAL A 75 2.21 5.06 -19.63
N GLU A 76 3.07 4.05 -19.71
CA GLU A 76 2.81 2.93 -20.61
C GLU A 76 1.83 1.96 -19.95
N VAL A 77 0.59 2.01 -20.46
CA VAL A 77 -0.54 1.23 -19.96
C VAL A 77 -0.60 -0.14 -20.64
N VAL A 78 -0.75 -1.20 -19.83
CA VAL A 78 -1.03 -2.56 -20.29
C VAL A 78 -2.52 -2.86 -20.10
N GLU A 79 -3.26 -2.90 -21.21
CA GLU A 79 -4.69 -3.16 -21.26
C GLU A 79 -4.99 -4.66 -21.17
N LEU A 80 -5.44 -5.13 -19.99
CA LEU A 80 -5.79 -6.55 -19.81
C LEU A 80 -7.23 -6.88 -20.20
N GLY A 81 -8.15 -5.91 -20.20
CA GLY A 81 -9.57 -6.11 -20.49
C GLY A 81 -9.86 -6.98 -21.72
N PRO A 82 -9.27 -6.68 -22.91
CA PRO A 82 -9.45 -7.47 -24.14
C PRO A 82 -9.00 -8.95 -24.06
N CYS A 83 -8.20 -9.30 -23.06
CA CYS A 83 -7.63 -10.63 -22.85
C CYS A 83 -8.40 -11.46 -21.80
N LEU A 84 -9.45 -10.90 -21.17
CA LEU A 84 -10.26 -11.54 -20.13
C LEU A 84 -11.64 -11.95 -20.66
N GLN A 85 -11.80 -13.24 -20.94
CA GLN A 85 -13.05 -13.82 -21.43
C GLN A 85 -14.13 -13.87 -20.35
N GLN A 86 -15.34 -13.35 -20.64
CA GLN A 86 -16.44 -13.30 -19.67
C GLN A 86 -16.89 -14.69 -19.18
N GLN A 87 -16.83 -15.73 -20.02
CA GLN A 87 -17.14 -17.11 -19.60
C GLN A 87 -16.05 -17.77 -18.71
N GLU A 88 -14.90 -17.12 -18.50
CA GLU A 88 -13.76 -17.68 -17.76
C GLU A 88 -13.43 -16.95 -16.46
N VAL A 89 -13.89 -15.70 -16.30
CA VAL A 89 -13.55 -14.81 -15.18
C VAL A 89 -14.80 -14.40 -14.40
N GLU A 90 -14.77 -14.66 -13.09
CA GLU A 90 -15.85 -14.31 -12.15
C GLU A 90 -15.69 -12.88 -11.61
N TYR A 91 -14.48 -12.50 -11.21
CA TYR A 91 -14.14 -11.16 -10.69
C TYR A 91 -12.73 -10.72 -11.10
N VAL A 92 -12.49 -9.41 -11.14
CA VAL A 92 -11.15 -8.81 -11.27
C VAL A 92 -11.06 -7.66 -10.27
N VAL A 93 -10.07 -7.68 -9.39
CA VAL A 93 -9.93 -6.77 -8.25
C VAL A 93 -8.58 -6.06 -8.35
N GLU A 94 -8.54 -4.78 -7.99
CA GLU A 94 -7.42 -3.84 -8.21
C GLU A 94 -7.12 -3.50 -9.68
N SER A 95 -6.39 -2.40 -9.88
CA SER A 95 -5.76 -1.97 -11.13
C SER A 95 -4.48 -1.17 -10.83
N GLY A 96 -3.71 -0.82 -11.86
CA GLY A 96 -2.46 -0.08 -11.72
C GLY A 96 -1.26 -0.98 -11.45
N SER A 97 -0.72 -0.95 -10.23
CA SER A 97 0.51 -1.68 -9.87
C SER A 97 0.32 -3.20 -9.79
N TYR A 98 -0.90 -3.66 -9.52
CA TYR A 98 -1.24 -5.08 -9.47
C TYR A 98 -2.73 -5.33 -9.75
N VAL A 99 -3.06 -6.57 -10.12
CA VAL A 99 -4.44 -7.02 -10.36
C VAL A 99 -4.60 -8.45 -9.84
N ASN A 100 -5.69 -8.72 -9.15
CA ASN A 100 -6.10 -10.07 -8.73
C ASN A 100 -7.31 -10.52 -9.54
N ILE A 101 -7.13 -11.54 -10.36
CA ILE A 101 -8.18 -12.13 -11.21
C ILE A 101 -8.67 -13.41 -10.55
N ARG A 102 -10.00 -13.55 -10.44
CA ARG A 102 -10.68 -14.78 -10.03
C ARG A 102 -11.32 -15.47 -11.23
N PRO A 103 -10.72 -16.55 -11.74
CA PRO A 103 -11.32 -17.41 -12.74
C PRO A 103 -12.52 -18.19 -12.17
N PHE A 104 -13.45 -18.58 -13.03
CA PHE A 104 -14.44 -19.61 -12.70
C PHE A 104 -13.75 -20.96 -12.42
N PRO A 105 -14.40 -21.89 -11.68
CA PRO A 105 -13.83 -23.20 -11.35
C PRO A 105 -13.35 -23.98 -12.59
N GLY A 106 -12.06 -24.30 -12.62
CA GLY A 106 -11.40 -24.98 -13.74
C GLY A 106 -10.68 -24.05 -14.73
N CYS A 107 -11.08 -22.79 -14.85
CA CYS A 107 -10.53 -21.85 -15.84
C CYS A 107 -9.14 -21.27 -15.49
N THR A 108 -8.53 -21.64 -14.35
CA THR A 108 -7.35 -20.95 -13.81
C THR A 108 -6.14 -20.90 -14.75
N GLN A 109 -5.75 -22.02 -15.35
CA GLN A 109 -4.62 -22.01 -16.29
C GLN A 109 -4.98 -21.34 -17.62
N GLN A 110 -6.23 -21.48 -18.08
CA GLN A 110 -6.73 -20.85 -19.30
C GLN A 110 -6.67 -19.32 -19.20
N VAL A 111 -7.16 -18.74 -18.10
CA VAL A 111 -7.06 -17.30 -17.82
C VAL A 111 -5.60 -16.86 -17.67
N ALA A 112 -4.79 -17.60 -16.89
CA ALA A 112 -3.37 -17.26 -16.71
C ALA A 112 -2.58 -17.28 -18.03
N GLU A 113 -2.87 -18.21 -18.94
CA GLU A 113 -2.28 -18.26 -20.28
C GLU A 113 -2.84 -17.18 -21.22
N SER A 114 -4.13 -16.86 -21.15
CA SER A 114 -4.74 -15.77 -21.94
C SER A 114 -4.07 -14.43 -21.60
N VAL A 115 -3.92 -14.13 -20.30
CA VAL A 115 -3.22 -12.94 -19.83
C VAL A 115 -1.73 -12.96 -20.23
N ARG A 116 -1.03 -14.09 -20.13
CA ARG A 116 0.37 -14.22 -20.61
C ARG A 116 0.56 -13.99 -22.11
N ARG A 117 -0.50 -14.09 -22.92
CA ARG A 117 -0.49 -13.80 -24.36
C ARG A 117 -0.93 -12.37 -24.69
N CYS A 118 -1.31 -11.59 -23.68
CA CYS A 118 -1.79 -10.22 -23.84
C CYS A 118 -0.61 -9.27 -24.19
N PRO A 119 -0.80 -8.25 -25.05
CA PRO A 119 0.27 -7.32 -25.42
C PRO A 119 0.95 -6.65 -24.21
N GLY A 120 2.29 -6.55 -24.23
CA GLY A 120 3.09 -5.97 -23.14
C GLY A 120 3.36 -6.92 -21.95
N VAL A 121 2.61 -8.01 -21.81
CA VAL A 121 2.81 -8.99 -20.72
C VAL A 121 4.10 -9.80 -20.95
N GLY A 122 4.83 -10.06 -19.86
CA GLY A 122 6.12 -10.74 -19.85
C GLY A 122 7.33 -9.80 -19.90
N GLU A 123 7.19 -8.62 -20.51
CA GLU A 123 8.20 -7.54 -20.48
C GLU A 123 7.87 -6.47 -19.41
N LYS A 124 6.60 -6.09 -19.31
CA LYS A 124 6.14 -4.90 -18.55
C LYS A 124 5.34 -5.27 -17.30
N VAL A 125 4.68 -6.42 -17.33
CA VAL A 125 3.88 -6.97 -16.22
C VAL A 125 4.01 -8.50 -16.20
N VAL A 126 4.00 -9.12 -15.02
CA VAL A 126 4.27 -10.55 -14.81
C VAL A 126 3.06 -11.27 -14.22
N VAL A 127 2.74 -12.46 -14.75
CA VAL A 127 1.52 -13.23 -14.42
C VAL A 127 1.84 -14.46 -13.57
N TYR A 128 1.47 -14.38 -12.30
CA TYR A 128 1.58 -15.46 -11.33
C TYR A 128 0.25 -16.19 -11.14
N THR A 129 0.31 -17.50 -10.89
CA THR A 129 -0.78 -18.20 -10.19
C THR A 129 -0.44 -18.26 -8.70
N LYS A 130 -1.35 -18.74 -7.85
CA LYS A 130 -1.01 -18.95 -6.44
C LYS A 130 0.20 -19.86 -6.24
N GLU A 131 0.37 -20.87 -7.08
CA GLU A 131 1.51 -21.80 -6.96
C GLU A 131 2.82 -21.07 -7.27
N THR A 132 2.85 -20.22 -8.31
CA THR A 132 4.06 -19.56 -8.79
C THR A 132 4.36 -18.20 -8.15
N LEU A 133 3.42 -17.57 -7.43
CA LEU A 133 3.68 -16.30 -6.76
C LEU A 133 4.82 -16.46 -5.71
N PRO A 134 5.87 -15.61 -5.74
CA PRO A 134 7.02 -15.76 -4.86
C PRO A 134 6.68 -15.71 -3.37
N GLU A 135 7.26 -16.61 -2.57
CA GLU A 135 7.04 -16.69 -1.11
C GLU A 135 7.37 -15.37 -0.40
N ARG A 136 8.36 -14.62 -0.90
CA ARG A 136 8.80 -13.31 -0.36
C ARG A 136 7.71 -12.21 -0.33
N TYR A 137 6.56 -12.42 -0.97
CA TYR A 137 5.41 -11.52 -0.85
C TYR A 137 4.48 -11.89 0.32
N HIS A 138 4.62 -13.09 0.91
CA HIS A 138 3.76 -13.65 1.98
C HIS A 138 2.23 -13.63 1.70
N TYR A 139 1.84 -13.38 0.45
CA TYR A 139 0.50 -12.97 0.04
C TYR A 139 -0.44 -14.15 -0.29
N LYS A 140 0.04 -15.10 -1.11
CA LYS A 140 -0.78 -16.16 -1.74
C LYS A 140 -1.59 -17.05 -0.79
N ALA A 141 -1.14 -17.22 0.45
CA ALA A 141 -1.71 -18.17 1.40
C ALA A 141 -3.13 -17.80 1.87
N ASN A 142 -3.52 -16.52 1.79
CA ASN A 142 -4.85 -16.08 2.22
C ASN A 142 -5.94 -16.47 1.20
N ARG A 143 -7.08 -17.01 1.69
CA ARG A 143 -8.27 -17.38 0.91
C ARG A 143 -8.91 -16.23 0.13
N LEU A 144 -8.63 -14.99 0.51
CA LEU A 144 -9.13 -13.78 -0.18
C LEU A 144 -8.30 -13.41 -1.40
N ILE A 145 -7.04 -13.86 -1.48
CA ILE A 145 -6.25 -13.71 -2.71
C ILE A 145 -6.81 -14.67 -3.75
N TYR A 146 -6.94 -14.19 -4.98
CA TYR A 146 -7.49 -14.98 -6.08
C TYR A 146 -6.42 -15.85 -6.77
N GLN A 147 -6.84 -16.63 -7.77
CA GLN A 147 -6.03 -17.72 -8.33
C GLN A 147 -4.95 -17.23 -9.29
N VAL A 148 -5.13 -16.03 -9.87
CA VAL A 148 -4.16 -15.38 -10.77
C VAL A 148 -3.90 -13.96 -10.24
N THR A 149 -2.62 -13.60 -10.10
CA THR A 149 -2.19 -12.26 -9.72
C THR A 149 -1.23 -11.73 -10.79
N VAL A 150 -1.53 -10.56 -11.36
CA VAL A 150 -0.66 -9.83 -12.27
C VAL A 150 -0.01 -8.69 -11.49
N ILE A 151 1.30 -8.49 -11.69
CA ILE A 151 2.07 -7.43 -11.03
C ILE A 151 2.79 -6.64 -12.12
N ALA A 152 2.73 -5.31 -12.06
CA ALA A 152 3.47 -4.44 -12.96
C ALA A 152 4.93 -4.30 -12.51
N GLU A 153 5.86 -4.27 -13.47
CA GLU A 153 7.22 -3.82 -13.20
C GLU A 153 7.22 -2.28 -13.00
N PRO A 154 8.19 -1.70 -12.25
CA PRO A 154 8.16 -0.28 -11.90
C PRO A 154 8.12 0.66 -13.12
N GLY A 155 7.10 1.52 -13.16
CA GLY A 155 6.86 2.47 -14.27
C GLY A 155 5.71 2.07 -15.21
N TYR A 156 5.20 0.84 -15.12
CA TYR A 156 4.05 0.39 -15.91
C TYR A 156 2.75 0.43 -15.11
N PHE A 157 1.62 0.59 -15.82
CA PHE A 157 0.28 0.64 -15.22
C PHE A 157 -0.64 -0.39 -15.89
N ILE A 158 -1.27 -1.25 -15.11
CA ILE A 158 -2.27 -2.21 -15.63
C ILE A 158 -3.64 -1.55 -15.65
N ASN A 159 -4.25 -1.41 -16.82
CA ASN A 159 -5.66 -1.03 -16.93
C ASN A 159 -6.56 -2.26 -17.13
N VAL A 160 -7.78 -2.17 -16.59
CA VAL A 160 -8.78 -3.24 -16.58
C VAL A 160 -10.16 -2.64 -16.90
N GLU A 161 -10.32 -2.11 -18.12
CA GLU A 161 -11.65 -1.88 -18.67
C GLU A 161 -12.30 -3.24 -19.02
N TRP A 162 -13.05 -3.79 -18.07
CA TRP A 162 -13.76 -5.06 -18.15
C TRP A 162 -15.13 -4.94 -17.48
N GLU A 163 -16.18 -5.54 -18.05
CA GLU A 163 -17.59 -5.34 -17.65
C GLU A 163 -18.00 -6.03 -16.32
N GLY A 164 -17.06 -6.18 -15.37
CA GLY A 164 -17.24 -6.89 -14.10
C GLY A 164 -17.20 -6.01 -12.84
N ARG A 165 -16.59 -6.51 -11.76
CA ARG A 165 -16.58 -5.87 -10.42
C ARG A 165 -15.17 -5.81 -9.81
N ILE A 166 -14.74 -4.60 -9.42
CA ILE A 166 -13.40 -4.22 -8.92
C ILE A 166 -13.48 -3.63 -7.48
N LEU A 167 -12.44 -3.79 -6.63
CA LEU A 167 -12.32 -3.41 -5.20
C LEU A 167 -10.83 -3.08 -4.80
N ALA A 168 -10.52 -2.47 -3.62
CA ALA A 168 -9.14 -2.05 -3.18
C ALA A 168 -8.88 -1.85 -1.63
N SER A 169 -7.62 -1.91 -1.08
CA SER A 169 -7.23 -1.61 0.37
C SER A 169 -5.70 -1.71 0.79
N ASP A 170 -5.22 -1.06 1.91
CA ASP A 170 -3.77 -0.91 2.37
C ASP A 170 -3.45 -0.68 3.92
N LYS A 171 -2.16 -0.42 4.35
CA LYS A 171 -1.57 0.29 5.58
C LYS A 171 -0.98 -0.57 6.81
N MET A 172 0.05 -0.28 7.71
CA MET A 172 1.24 0.68 7.96
C MET A 172 2.16 0.32 9.26
N TYR A 173 3.29 1.01 9.67
CA TYR A 173 3.88 1.34 11.08
C TYR A 173 5.44 1.32 11.49
N LYS A 174 5.92 1.94 12.66
CA LYS A 174 7.29 1.94 13.42
C LYS A 174 7.36 2.17 15.02
N ASP A 175 8.54 2.10 15.74
CA ASP A 175 9.03 2.82 17.04
C ASP A 175 10.60 2.90 17.14
N PHE A 176 11.25 3.95 17.68
CA PHE A 176 12.74 4.11 17.66
C PHE A 176 13.49 4.70 18.88
N ALA A 177 14.82 4.51 18.88
CA ALA A 177 15.79 5.16 19.78
C ALA A 177 16.30 6.50 19.23
N SER A 178 16.65 7.45 20.12
CA SER A 178 17.00 8.82 19.73
C SER A 178 18.39 8.94 19.10
N GLY A 179 18.49 9.69 18.00
CA GLY A 179 19.75 9.95 17.28
C GLY A 179 20.36 8.74 16.56
N VAL A 180 19.66 7.61 16.50
CA VAL A 180 20.14 6.37 15.88
C VAL A 180 19.55 6.20 14.49
N GLU A 181 20.39 6.24 13.46
CA GLU A 181 20.04 5.71 12.16
C GLU A 181 20.16 4.17 12.17
N VAL A 182 19.14 3.48 11.68
CA VAL A 182 19.08 2.02 11.59
C VAL A 182 18.82 1.58 10.15
N GLY A 183 19.09 0.31 9.85
CA GLY A 183 18.72 -0.28 8.55
C GLY A 183 17.21 -0.33 8.30
N SER A 184 16.86 -0.83 7.11
CA SER A 184 15.47 -1.10 6.74
C SER A 184 14.80 -2.08 7.70
N LEU A 185 13.51 -1.84 7.97
CA LEU A 185 12.61 -2.72 8.71
C LEU A 185 11.33 -2.89 7.90
N GLU A 186 10.64 -4.01 8.09
CA GLU A 186 9.33 -4.25 7.47
C GLU A 186 8.22 -3.71 8.38
N GLN A 187 7.08 -3.31 7.79
CA GLN A 187 5.95 -2.80 8.59
C GLN A 187 5.40 -3.86 9.58
N VAL A 188 5.54 -5.15 9.23
CA VAL A 188 5.13 -6.27 10.09
C VAL A 188 5.95 -6.40 11.37
N ASP A 189 7.20 -5.91 11.40
CA ASP A 189 8.04 -5.90 12.61
C ASP A 189 7.38 -5.10 13.74
N VAL A 190 6.49 -4.17 13.38
CA VAL A 190 6.13 -3.06 14.26
C VAL A 190 4.96 -3.37 15.15
N TYR A 191 4.07 -4.28 14.76
CA TYR A 191 3.05 -4.72 15.72
C TYR A 191 3.71 -5.21 17.02
N GLY A 192 4.83 -5.94 16.93
CA GLY A 192 5.65 -6.38 18.07
C GLY A 192 6.57 -5.31 18.69
N LEU A 193 6.52 -4.08 18.17
CA LEU A 193 7.30 -2.91 18.57
C LEU A 193 6.38 -1.94 19.33
N LEU A 194 5.29 -1.45 18.70
CA LEU A 194 4.23 -0.65 19.36
C LEU A 194 3.68 -1.35 20.61
N CYS A 195 3.54 -2.68 20.57
CA CYS A 195 3.15 -3.45 21.75
C CYS A 195 4.16 -3.34 22.92
N ARG A 196 5.46 -3.15 22.65
CA ARG A 196 6.47 -2.87 23.69
C ARG A 196 6.32 -1.46 24.22
N ALA A 197 6.24 -0.44 23.36
CA ALA A 197 6.07 0.96 23.81
C ALA A 197 4.85 1.11 24.75
N LEU A 198 3.73 0.48 24.40
CA LEU A 198 2.49 0.47 25.20
C LEU A 198 2.56 -0.40 26.46
N THR A 199 3.42 -1.41 26.54
CA THR A 199 3.57 -2.28 27.73
C THR A 199 4.77 -1.92 28.63
N SER A 200 5.65 -1.03 28.17
CA SER A 200 6.76 -0.47 28.96
C SER A 200 6.36 0.69 29.88
N LEU A 201 5.09 1.10 29.88
CA LEU A 201 4.56 2.12 30.79
C LEU A 201 4.64 1.60 32.25
N PRO A 202 5.21 2.36 33.19
CA PRO A 202 5.19 2.00 34.61
C PRO A 202 3.76 2.10 35.19
N PRO A 203 3.46 1.34 36.27
CA PRO A 203 2.18 1.39 36.97
C PRO A 203 2.02 2.64 37.85
#